data_AF-A0AAD6S172-F1
#
_entry.id   AF-A0AAD6S172-F1
#
_cell.length_a   1.000
_cell.length_b   1.000
_cell.length_c   1.000
_cell.angle_alpha   90.00
_cell.angle_beta   90.00
_cell.angle_gamma   90.00
#
_symmetry.space_group_name_H-M   'P 1'
#
loop_
_entity.id
_entity.type
_entity.pdbx_description
1 polymer ?
#
loop_
_entity_poly.entity_id
_entity_poly.type
_entity_poly.pdbx_seq_one_letter_code
_entity_poly.pdbx_strand_id
1 'polypeptide(L)' 'YHCAQLESRRHESKKNPDAAKQRDKGQMDMFECGGWVTIWAAPEESDCFIRIRHSDCHQKYVCIDLPEDIKKFIVEN' A
#
# COMPACT_ATOMS: atom_id res chain seq x y z
N TYR A 1 -8.99 10.70 5.87
CA TYR A 1 -8.02 9.58 5.85
C TYR A 1 -6.96 9.84 4.79
N HIS A 2 -5.71 9.41 5.00
CA HIS A 2 -4.61 9.59 4.04
C HIS A 2 -4.13 8.24 3.49
N CYS A 3 -3.61 8.22 2.26
CA CYS A 3 -3.02 7.02 1.67
C CYS A 3 -1.83 6.48 2.50
N ALA A 4 -1.73 5.14 2.60
CA ALA A 4 -0.68 4.45 3.34
C ALA A 4 0.71 4.55 2.68
N GLN A 5 0.77 4.80 1.38
CA GLN A 5 2.01 4.91 0.60
C GLN A 5 2.38 6.36 0.27
N LEU A 6 1.85 7.32 1.02
CA LEU A 6 2.16 8.73 0.83
C LEU A 6 3.63 9.02 1.20
N GLU A 7 4.42 9.54 0.26
CA GLU A 7 5.86 9.86 0.42
C GLU A 7 6.11 10.71 1.66
N SER A 8 5.29 11.73 1.90
CA SER A 8 5.43 12.62 3.06
C SER A 8 5.20 11.92 4.41
N ARG A 9 4.70 10.68 4.41
CA ARG A 9 4.52 9.83 5.60
C ARG A 9 5.55 8.70 5.69
N ARG A 10 6.57 8.70 4.83
CA ARG A 10 7.66 7.71 4.86
C ARG A 10 8.39 7.78 6.20
N HIS A 11 8.48 6.63 6.87
CA HIS A 11 9.27 6.50 8.07
C HIS A 11 10.75 6.29 7.73
N GLU A 12 11.62 6.96 8.48
CA GLU A 12 13.05 6.72 8.41
C GLU A 12 13.39 5.27 8.78
N SER A 13 14.37 4.72 8.07
CA SER A 13 14.86 3.39 8.36
C SER A 13 15.52 3.36 9.73
N LYS A 14 14.93 2.63 10.69
CA LYS A 14 15.58 2.33 11.97
C LYS A 14 16.67 1.30 11.75
N LYS A 15 17.93 1.72 11.84
CA LYS A 15 19.11 0.84 11.77
C LYS A 15 19.52 0.39 13.17
N ASN A 16 19.89 -0.88 13.31
CA ASN A 16 20.47 -1.42 14.51
C ASN A 16 21.95 -0.99 14.57
N PRO A 17 22.43 -0.44 15.70
CA PRO A 17 23.86 -0.15 15.89
C PRO A 17 24.75 -1.39 15.72
N ASP A 18 24.23 -2.57 16.07
CA ASP A 18 24.90 -3.85 15.86
C ASP A 18 24.50 -4.41 14.49
N ALA A 19 25.45 -4.36 13.54
CA ALA A 19 25.26 -4.81 12.17
C ALA A 19 24.90 -6.31 12.10
N ALA A 20 25.40 -7.15 13.01
CA ALA A 20 25.09 -8.58 13.03
C ALA A 20 23.64 -8.87 13.43
N LYS A 21 22.97 -7.90 14.07
CA LYS A 21 21.55 -7.98 14.47
C LYS A 21 20.64 -7.16 13.56
N GLN A 22 21.19 -6.53 12.53
CA GLN A 22 20.38 -5.83 11.54
C GLN A 22 19.62 -6.87 10.71
N ARG A 23 18.29 -6.76 10.70
CA ARG A 23 17.45 -7.50 9.75
C ARG A 23 17.17 -6.60 8.56
N ASP A 24 17.43 -7.09 7.36
CA ASP A 24 16.99 -6.40 6.16
C ASP A 24 15.49 -6.56 6.03
N LYS A 25 14.78 -5.45 6.25
CA LYS A 25 13.36 -5.34 5.99
C LYS A 25 13.21 -4.40 4.79
N GLY A 26 12.74 -4.93 3.67
CA GLY A 26 12.37 -4.09 2.53
C GLY A 26 11.36 -3.03 2.97
N GLN A 27 11.58 -1.80 2.55
CA GLN A 27 10.55 -0.77 2.67
C GLN A 27 9.64 -0.89 1.44
N MET A 28 8.33 -0.73 1.63
CA MET A 28 7.44 -0.53 0.48
C MET A 28 7.79 0.79 -0.18
N ASP A 29 7.62 0.83 -1.51
CA ASP A 29 7.72 2.07 -2.26
C ASP A 29 6.63 3.05 -1.81
N MET A 30 7.04 4.31 -1.73
CA MET A 30 6.19 5.44 -1.40
C MET A 30 6.08 6.34 -2.63
N PHE A 31 5.00 7.11 -2.72
CA PHE A 31 4.66 7.92 -3.89
C PHE A 31 4.11 9.28 -3.47
N GLU A 32 4.26 10.29 -4.31
CA GLU A 32 3.64 11.62 -4.15
C GLU A 32 2.11 11.57 -4.41
N CYS A 33 1.40 10.70 -3.69
CA CYS A 33 -0.03 10.53 -3.90
C CYS A 33 -0.83 11.71 -3.32
N GLY A 34 -1.86 12.18 -4.03
CA GLY A 34 -2.84 13.13 -3.51
C GLY A 34 -3.94 12.48 -2.65
N GLY A 35 -3.68 11.28 -2.11
CA GLY A 35 -4.69 10.39 -1.56
C GLY A 35 -5.34 10.90 -0.27
N TRP A 36 -6.40 11.68 -0.41
CA TRP A 36 -7.29 12.06 0.68
C TRP A 36 -8.65 11.35 0.55
N VAL A 37 -9.20 10.97 1.70
CA VAL A 37 -10.62 10.61 1.85
C VAL A 37 -11.23 11.61 2.80
N THR A 38 -12.17 12.40 2.28
CA THR A 38 -13.02 13.28 3.08
C THR A 38 -14.41 12.65 3.13
N ILE A 39 -14.91 12.46 4.35
CA ILE A 39 -16.24 11.95 4.64
C ILE A 39 -16.96 13.10 5.34
N TRP A 40 -18.07 13.54 4.78
CA TRP A 40 -18.91 14.56 5.40
C TRP A 40 -20.34 14.04 5.47
N ALA A 41 -20.92 14.10 6.66
CA ALA A 41 -22.30 13.73 6.93
C ALA A 41 -22.95 14.88 7.71
N ALA A 42 -24.05 15.41 7.19
CA ALA A 42 -24.87 16.36 7.93
C ALA A 42 -25.62 15.61 9.06
N PRO A 43 -25.86 16.24 10.23
CA PRO A 43 -26.54 15.59 11.35
C PRO A 43 -27.93 15.03 11.04
N GLU A 44 -28.61 15.54 10.01
CA GLU A 44 -29.99 15.21 9.66
C GLU A 44 -30.13 14.47 8.33
N GLU A 45 -29.03 14.18 7.63
CA GLU A 45 -29.09 13.44 6.37
C GLU A 45 -28.78 11.95 6.58
N SER A 46 -29.57 11.08 5.93
CA SER A 46 -29.33 9.64 5.88
C SER A 46 -28.13 9.27 5.00
N ASP A 47 -27.72 10.19 4.14
CA ASP A 47 -26.78 9.95 3.06
C ASP A 47 -25.47 10.71 3.32
N CYS A 48 -24.35 10.08 2.95
CA CYS A 48 -23.02 10.63 3.17
C CYS A 48 -22.27 10.74 1.84
N PHE A 49 -21.68 11.91 1.58
CA PHE A 49 -20.85 12.12 0.41
C PHE A 49 -19.40 11.75 0.70
N ILE A 50 -18.87 10.76 -0.05
CA ILE A 50 -17.48 10.33 0.05
C ILE A 50 -16.76 10.76 -1.24
N ARG A 51 -15.74 11.61 -1.10
CA ARG A 51 -14.85 11.96 -2.21
C ARG A 51 -13.50 11.31 -2.03
N ILE A 52 -13.14 10.41 -2.95
CA ILE A 52 -11.83 9.74 -3.02
C ILE A 52 -11.13 10.24 -4.29
N ARG A 53 -9.90 10.74 -4.16
CA ARG A 53 -9.06 11.07 -5.32
C ARG A 53 -7.72 10.34 -5.19
N HIS A 54 -7.41 9.51 -6.19
CA HIS A 54 -6.07 8.95 -6.40
C HIS A 54 -5.61 9.47 -7.78
N SER A 55 -4.60 10.34 -7.81
CA SER A 55 -4.13 10.99 -9.05
C SER A 55 -3.22 10.10 -9.88
N ASP A 56 -2.44 9.24 -9.21
CA ASP A 56 -1.44 8.39 -9.82
C ASP A 56 -1.71 6.95 -9.39
N CYS A 57 -1.80 6.03 -10.35
CA CYS A 57 -1.79 4.62 -9.98
C CYS A 57 -0.44 4.29 -9.37
N HIS A 58 -0.41 3.79 -8.13
CA HIS A 58 0.77 3.07 -7.68
C HIS A 58 1.04 1.95 -8.69
N GLN A 59 2.33 1.67 -8.92
CA GLN A 59 2.81 0.69 -9.87
C GLN A 59 1.85 -0.52 -9.88
N LYS A 60 1.27 -0.84 -11.05
CA LYS A 60 0.37 -2.01 -11.16
C LYS A 60 1.08 -3.18 -10.50
N TYR A 61 0.38 -3.93 -9.65
CA TYR A 61 0.81 -5.28 -9.33
C TYR A 61 1.11 -5.93 -10.67
N VAL A 62 2.40 -6.17 -10.94
CA VAL A 62 2.82 -6.95 -12.10
C VAL A 62 2.01 -8.24 -12.03
N CYS A 63 1.50 -8.71 -13.17
CA CYS A 63 0.94 -10.06 -13.24
C CYS A 63 2.01 -10.99 -12.68
N ILE A 64 1.83 -11.41 -11.42
CA ILE A 64 2.64 -12.43 -10.79
C ILE A 64 2.05 -13.72 -11.33
N ASP A 65 2.37 -14.01 -12.58
CA ASP A 65 2.07 -15.32 -13.12
C ASP A 65 2.81 -16.33 -12.26
N LEU A 66 2.05 -17.27 -11.72
CA LEU A 66 2.65 -18.40 -11.02
C LEU A 66 3.54 -19.15 -12.01
N PRO A 67 4.78 -19.47 -11.63
CA PRO A 67 5.60 -20.40 -12.39
C PRO A 67 4.83 -21.68 -12.69
N GLU A 68 5.04 -22.24 -13.89
CA GLU A 68 4.26 -23.37 -14.41
C GLU A 68 4.37 -24.63 -13.54
N ASP A 69 5.50 -24.81 -12.85
CA ASP A 69 5.72 -25.87 -11.87
C ASP A 69 4.81 -25.75 -10.64
N ILE A 70 4.60 -24.53 -10.13
CA ILE A 70 3.66 -24.30 -9.02
C ILE A 70 2.21 -24.52 -9.46
N LYS A 71 1.86 -24.10 -10.68
CA LYS A 71 0.53 -24.37 -11.25
C LYS A 71 0.24 -25.86 -11.33
N LYS A 72 1.22 -26.67 -11.76
CA LYS A 72 1.10 -28.14 -11.81
C LYS A 72 0.91 -28.74 -10.42
N PHE A 73 1.70 -28.31 -9.43
CA PHE A 73 1.59 -28.80 -8.06
C PHE A 73 0.18 -28.62 -7.48
N ILE A 74 -0.47 -27.48 -7.72
CA ILE A 74 -1.84 -27.19 -7.25
C ILE A 74 -2.89 -28.07 -7.93
N VAL A 75 -2.69 -28.47 -9.18
CA VAL A 75 -3.64 -29.33 -9.90
C VAL A 75 -3.51 -30.79 -9.45
N GLU A 76 -2.30 -31.20 -9.05
CA GLU A 76 -1.98 -32.58 -8.68
C GLU A 76 -2.22 -32.90 -7.19
N ASN A 77 -2.60 -31.91 -6.36
CA ASN A 77 -2.88 -32.04 -4.92
C ASN A 77 -4.17 -31.34 -4.51
#